data_AF-A0A392MJ29-F1
#
_entry.id   AF-A0A392MJ29-F1
#
_cell.length_a   1.000
_cell.length_b   1.000
_cell.length_c   1.000
_cell.angle_alpha   90.00
_cell.angle_beta   90.00
_cell.angle_gamma   90.00
#
_symmetry.space_group_name_H-M   'P 1'
#
loop_
_entity.id
_entity.type
_entity.pdbx_description
1 polymer ?
#
loop_
_entity_poly.entity_id
_entity_poly.type
_entity_poly.pdbx_seq_one_letter_code
_entity_poly.pdbx_strand_id
1 'polypeptide(L)'
;MFLPIRFRQADGIGDSWQLLLPNSAASFLWEDLGRRRLLELWVDGTDPLKSLKYDIDEISDHQPVNVADGPTKALRVTIVKEEKTNVVKISDWMPETEPIGVLSRRQSSSVNDSQRQQPMSDTDFEFHINVDLADLGVSIIDHTPEEILYLSIQNLVLAYSTGLGSGISRFKLRMCGLQVDNQLPLTPMPVLFRPQRVVSETDYILKFSITMQSNGSLDLCVYPYIGLHGPESSAAFLINIHEPIIWRLHEMIQQVKISRLSESQTTAASVDPIIQIGVLNISEVRFKVSMAMSPSQRPRGVLGFWASLMTALGNMENMP
;
A
#
# COMPACT_ATOMS: atom_id res chain seq x y z
N MET A 1 33.48 -12.84 -3.11
CA MET A 1 32.49 -13.14 -2.06
C MET A 1 32.03 -11.79 -1.54
N PHE A 2 30.77 -11.42 -1.76
CA PHE A 2 30.26 -10.13 -1.30
C PHE A 2 29.91 -10.24 0.18
N LEU A 3 30.56 -9.43 1.02
CA LEU A 3 30.31 -9.41 2.46
C LEU A 3 29.14 -8.48 2.75
N PRO A 4 28.20 -8.85 3.64
CA PRO A 4 27.12 -7.98 4.02
C PRO A 4 27.66 -6.78 4.82
N ILE A 5 26.90 -5.69 4.83
CA ILE A 5 27.26 -4.45 5.52
C ILE A 5 26.35 -4.29 6.72
N ARG A 6 26.88 -3.83 7.84
CA ARG A 6 26.07 -3.43 8.99
C ARG A 6 26.02 -1.93 9.14
N PHE A 7 24.85 -1.41 9.46
CA PHE A 7 24.61 0.03 9.59
C PHE A 7 23.70 0.36 10.78
N ARG A 8 23.84 1.58 11.32
CA ARG A 8 22.97 2.15 12.37
C ARG A 8 23.17 3.66 12.50
N GLN A 9 22.37 4.31 13.35
CA GLN A 9 22.70 5.66 13.82
C GLN A 9 23.93 5.62 14.76
N ALA A 10 24.87 6.55 14.56
CA ALA A 10 26.09 6.63 15.34
C ALA A 10 25.80 6.76 16.85
N ASP A 11 26.69 6.16 17.65
CA ASP A 11 26.62 6.13 19.11
C ASP A 11 25.36 5.40 19.65
N GLY A 12 24.81 4.49 18.84
CA GLY A 12 23.72 3.57 19.20
C GLY A 12 24.12 2.47 20.20
N ILE A 13 23.11 1.84 20.80
CA ILE A 13 23.28 0.69 21.71
C ILE A 13 23.74 -0.53 20.87
N GLY A 14 24.48 -1.46 21.48
CA GLY A 14 25.16 -2.56 20.75
C GLY A 14 24.24 -3.51 19.97
N ASP A 15 22.94 -3.52 20.26
CA ASP A 15 21.90 -4.33 19.61
C ASP A 15 21.21 -3.63 18.42
N SER A 16 21.53 -2.37 18.11
CA SER A 16 20.85 -1.60 17.04
C SER A 16 21.41 -1.79 15.63
N TRP A 17 22.38 -2.68 15.44
CA TRP A 17 22.97 -2.94 14.12
C TRP A 17 22.01 -3.64 13.18
N GLN A 18 21.73 -3.01 12.04
CA GLN A 18 20.95 -3.58 10.96
C GLN A 18 21.87 -4.19 9.90
N LEU A 19 21.43 -5.26 9.24
CA LEU A 19 22.19 -5.98 8.21
C LEU A 19 21.68 -5.60 6.82
N LEU A 20 22.60 -5.21 5.94
CA LEU A 20 22.37 -4.94 4.53
C LEU A 20 23.07 -6.02 3.70
N LEU A 21 22.29 -6.81 2.96
CA LEU A 21 22.84 -7.85 2.07
C LEU A 21 23.41 -7.21 0.78
N PRO A 22 24.37 -7.86 0.11
CA PRO A 22 24.86 -7.42 -1.19
C PRO A 22 23.72 -7.24 -2.20
N ASN A 23 23.77 -6.17 -3.00
CA ASN A 23 22.74 -5.83 -4.00
C ASN A 23 21.32 -5.67 -3.43
N SER A 24 21.20 -5.27 -2.17
CA SER A 24 19.91 -4.96 -1.53
C SER A 24 19.86 -3.51 -1.06
N ALA A 25 18.65 -3.04 -0.78
CA ALA A 25 18.40 -1.74 -0.18
C ALA A 25 17.60 -1.92 1.11
N ALA A 26 17.81 -1.01 2.07
CA ALA A 26 17.07 -0.97 3.33
C ALA A 26 16.66 0.47 3.63
N SER A 27 15.46 0.65 4.18
CA SER A 27 15.02 1.95 4.67
C SER A 27 15.71 2.27 5.99
N PHE A 28 16.16 3.52 6.14
CA PHE A 28 16.81 4.00 7.35
C PHE A 28 16.06 5.21 7.91
N LEU A 29 15.88 5.23 9.23
CA LEU A 29 15.27 6.32 9.99
C LEU A 29 16.15 6.59 11.21
N TRP A 30 16.23 7.85 11.64
CA TRP A 30 16.92 8.20 12.88
C TRP A 30 16.22 7.55 14.08
N GLU A 31 16.94 6.70 14.81
CA GLU A 31 16.43 5.98 15.98
C GLU A 31 16.15 6.93 17.15
N ASP A 32 17.01 7.93 17.33
CA ASP A 32 16.93 8.92 18.39
C ASP A 32 17.25 10.31 17.83
N LEU A 33 16.24 11.18 17.80
CA LEU A 33 16.36 12.55 17.29
C LEU A 33 17.25 13.46 18.14
N GLY A 34 17.53 13.07 19.40
CA GLY A 34 18.45 13.77 20.30
C GLY A 34 19.92 13.40 20.08
N ARG A 35 20.22 12.35 19.30
CA ARG A 35 21.58 11.93 18.97
C ARG A 35 22.08 12.59 17.69
N ARG A 36 23.39 12.48 17.47
CA ARG A 36 24.02 12.96 16.24
C ARG A 36 23.43 12.23 15.03
N ARG A 37 23.14 12.98 13.97
CA ARG A 37 22.59 12.48 12.71
C ARG A 37 23.71 11.97 11.80
N LEU A 38 24.41 10.96 12.28
CA LEU A 38 25.48 10.31 11.52
C LEU A 38 25.14 8.85 11.32
N LEU A 39 25.32 8.36 10.10
CA LEU A 39 25.24 6.94 9.78
C LEU A 39 26.58 6.29 10.07
N GLU A 40 26.55 5.25 10.90
CA GLU A 40 27.71 4.44 11.20
C GLU A 40 27.60 3.11 10.44
N LEU A 41 28.66 2.72 9.72
CA LEU A 41 28.67 1.51 8.89
C LEU A 41 30.01 0.76 8.92
N TRP A 42 29.94 -0.57 8.81
CA TRP A 42 31.11 -1.46 8.72
C TRP A 42 30.78 -2.74 7.95
N VAL A 43 31.80 -3.45 7.46
CA VAL A 43 31.65 -4.68 6.68
C VAL A 43 31.63 -5.88 7.61
N ASP A 44 30.59 -6.71 7.55
CA ASP A 44 30.45 -7.87 8.43
C ASP A 44 31.66 -8.81 8.29
N GLY A 45 32.25 -9.19 9.42
CA GLY A 45 33.55 -9.89 9.50
C GLY A 45 34.78 -8.98 9.67
N THR A 46 34.63 -7.65 9.65
CA THR A 46 35.70 -6.71 10.07
C THR A 46 35.54 -6.28 11.54
N ASP A 47 36.59 -5.71 12.14
CA ASP A 47 36.53 -5.23 13.52
C ASP A 47 35.51 -4.07 13.64
N PRO A 48 34.46 -4.18 14.50
CA PRO A 48 33.49 -3.11 14.72
C PRO A 48 34.10 -1.76 15.13
N LEU A 49 35.30 -1.77 15.73
CA LEU A 49 36.04 -0.55 16.07
C LEU A 49 36.53 0.24 14.84
N LYS A 50 36.46 -0.35 13.65
CA LYS A 50 36.80 0.28 12.36
C LYS A 50 35.57 0.81 11.63
N SER A 51 34.47 1.02 12.34
CA SER A 51 33.26 1.62 11.77
C SER A 51 33.52 3.01 11.19
N LEU A 52 32.81 3.31 10.12
CA LEU A 52 32.90 4.57 9.38
C LEU A 52 31.64 5.37 9.62
N LYS A 53 31.80 6.66 9.91
CA LYS A 53 30.70 7.59 10.18
C LYS A 53 30.53 8.56 9.01
N TYR A 54 29.29 8.71 8.55
CA TYR A 54 28.92 9.55 7.42
C TYR A 54 27.77 10.47 7.80
N ASP A 55 27.84 11.72 7.34
CA ASP A 55 26.73 12.66 7.47
C ASP A 55 25.81 12.50 6.26
N ILE A 56 24.64 11.87 6.44
CA ILE A 56 23.70 11.63 5.34
C ILE A 56 22.96 12.92 4.94
N ASP A 57 22.99 13.97 5.76
CA ASP A 57 22.34 15.23 5.43
C ASP A 57 23.17 16.03 4.39
N GLU A 58 24.45 15.67 4.21
CA GLU A 58 25.36 16.29 3.23
C GLU A 58 25.63 15.40 2.01
N ILE A 59 25.32 15.93 0.81
CA ILE A 59 25.65 15.27 -0.46
C ILE A 59 27.17 15.21 -0.60
N SER A 60 27.72 14.00 -0.68
CA SER A 60 29.16 13.78 -0.60
C SER A 60 29.56 12.47 -1.28
N ASP A 61 30.79 12.41 -1.80
CA ASP A 61 31.37 11.22 -2.39
C ASP A 61 32.64 10.84 -1.63
N HIS A 62 32.52 9.82 -0.79
CA HIS A 62 33.60 9.36 0.07
C HIS A 62 34.37 8.25 -0.63
N GLN A 63 35.51 8.64 -1.22
CA GLN A 63 36.48 7.72 -1.80
C GLN A 63 37.32 7.00 -0.73
N PRO A 64 37.85 5.80 -1.03
CA PRO A 64 38.82 5.13 -0.18
C PRO A 64 40.04 5.98 0.17
N VAL A 65 40.49 5.87 1.43
CA VAL A 65 41.77 6.45 1.86
C VAL A 65 42.90 5.49 1.47
N ASN A 66 43.76 5.93 0.55
CA ASN A 66 45.00 5.24 0.18
C ASN A 66 46.03 5.42 1.30
N VAL A 67 46.47 4.31 1.90
CA VAL A 67 47.63 4.28 2.80
C VAL A 67 48.76 3.54 2.07
N ALA A 68 50.01 3.81 2.44
CA ALA A 68 51.21 3.33 1.75
C ALA A 68 51.35 1.79 1.59
N ASP A 69 50.41 1.01 2.12
CA ASP A 69 50.37 -0.47 2.08
C ASP A 69 49.19 -1.02 1.23
N GLY A 70 48.54 -0.16 0.43
CA GLY A 70 47.38 -0.48 -0.42
C GLY A 70 46.11 0.27 -0.02
N PRO A 71 45.00 0.15 -0.79
CA PRO A 71 43.73 0.77 -0.42
C PRO A 71 43.23 0.12 0.88
N THR A 72 43.29 0.86 1.99
CA THR A 72 42.77 0.44 3.30
C THR A 72 41.26 0.16 3.27
N LYS A 73 40.56 0.62 2.22
CA LYS A 73 39.11 0.58 2.06
C LYS A 73 38.79 0.19 0.62
N ALA A 74 38.07 -0.91 0.41
CA ALA A 74 37.60 -1.29 -0.93
C ALA A 74 36.16 -0.78 -1.19
N LEU A 75 35.64 0.13 -0.36
CA LEU A 75 34.27 0.64 -0.47
C LEU A 75 34.25 2.14 -0.76
N ARG A 76 33.46 2.51 -1.76
CA ARG A 76 33.04 3.89 -2.05
C ARG A 76 31.64 4.09 -1.51
N VAL A 77 31.47 5.13 -0.70
CA VAL A 77 30.17 5.52 -0.14
C VAL A 77 29.80 6.88 -0.72
N THR A 78 28.71 6.93 -1.47
CA THR A 78 28.23 8.15 -2.11
C THR A 78 26.84 8.48 -1.57
N ILE A 79 26.66 9.69 -1.08
CA ILE A 79 25.38 10.20 -0.58
C ILE A 79 24.80 11.09 -1.67
N VAL A 80 23.67 10.67 -2.23
CA VAL A 80 22.96 11.40 -3.28
C VAL A 80 21.58 11.79 -2.80
N LYS A 81 21.05 12.90 -3.30
CA LYS A 81 19.67 13.31 -3.01
C LYS A 81 18.75 12.81 -4.12
N GLU A 82 17.82 11.93 -3.76
CA GLU A 82 16.76 11.44 -4.64
C GLU A 82 15.43 12.00 -4.13
N GLU A 83 14.89 12.99 -4.85
CA GLU A 83 13.69 13.76 -4.50
C GLU A 83 13.72 14.38 -3.08
N LYS A 84 13.02 13.75 -2.13
CA LYS A 84 12.89 14.17 -0.71
C LYS A 84 13.71 13.30 0.24
N THR A 85 14.44 12.32 -0.28
CA THR A 85 15.22 11.36 0.50
C THR A 85 16.69 11.42 0.11
N ASN A 86 17.56 11.35 1.11
CA ASN A 86 18.98 11.14 0.86
C ASN A 86 19.23 9.63 0.79
N VAL A 87 19.89 9.20 -0.28
CA VAL A 87 20.18 7.80 -0.58
C VAL A 87 21.68 7.58 -0.45
N VAL A 88 22.05 6.63 0.41
CA VAL A 88 23.44 6.22 0.62
C VAL A 88 23.73 5.04 -0.30
N LYS A 89 24.56 5.25 -1.31
CA LYS A 89 25.02 4.22 -2.25
C LYS A 89 26.37 3.69 -1.80
N ILE A 90 26.44 2.38 -1.57
CA ILE A 90 27.67 1.70 -1.19
C ILE A 90 28.08 0.79 -2.34
N SER A 91 29.31 0.98 -2.84
CA SER A 91 29.83 0.24 -4.00
C SER A 91 31.27 -0.19 -3.76
N ASP A 92 31.67 -1.29 -4.40
CA ASP A 92 33.07 -1.70 -4.41
C ASP A 92 33.88 -0.68 -5.21
N TRP A 93 34.96 -0.19 -4.62
CA TRP A 93 35.92 0.65 -5.30
C TRP A 93 36.76 -0.18 -6.26
N MET A 94 36.54 0.03 -7.56
CA MET A 94 37.46 -0.41 -8.60
C MET A 94 38.24 0.81 -9.08
N PRO A 95 39.59 0.80 -9.09
CA PRO A 95 40.32 1.82 -9.83
C PRO A 95 39.89 1.75 -11.28
N GLU A 96 39.74 2.91 -11.94
CA GLU A 96 39.38 2.99 -13.35
C GLU A 96 40.36 2.16 -14.18
N THR A 97 39.99 0.93 -14.53
CA THR A 97 40.57 0.25 -15.67
C THR A 97 40.00 0.96 -16.89
N GLU A 98 40.69 2.02 -17.32
CA GLU A 98 40.56 2.53 -18.68
C GLU A 98 40.66 1.33 -19.64
N PRO A 99 39.65 1.06 -20.48
CA PRO A 99 39.87 0.16 -21.58
C PRO A 99 40.83 0.90 -22.53
N ILE A 100 42.08 0.43 -22.53
CA ILE A 100 43.11 0.75 -23.52
C ILE A 100 42.57 0.35 -24.90
N GLY A 101 41.82 1.26 -25.51
CA GLY A 101 41.46 1.26 -26.92
C GLY A 101 42.51 2.05 -27.69
N VAL A 102 43.69 1.46 -27.85
CA VAL A 102 44.72 1.98 -28.78
C VAL A 102 44.13 1.90 -30.18
N LEU A 103 43.84 3.05 -30.79
CA LEU A 103 44.59 3.52 -31.95
C LEU A 103 44.41 5.02 -32.12
N SER A 104 45.50 5.71 -31.80
CA SER A 104 45.74 7.12 -32.05
C SER A 104 45.50 7.47 -33.52
N ARG A 105 44.63 8.45 -33.78
CA ARG A 105 44.81 9.36 -34.90
C ARG A 105 44.61 10.78 -34.42
N ARG A 106 45.74 11.44 -34.19
CA ARG A 106 45.87 12.90 -34.07
C ARG A 106 45.02 13.57 -35.14
N GLN A 107 44.13 14.47 -34.73
CA GLN A 107 43.84 15.70 -35.46
C GLN A 107 43.11 16.67 -34.51
N SER A 108 43.80 17.77 -34.24
CA SER A 108 43.33 18.98 -33.59
C SER A 108 42.34 19.74 -34.49
N SER A 109 41.18 20.14 -33.97
CA SER A 109 40.65 21.52 -34.10
C SER A 109 39.21 21.66 -33.57
N SER A 110 38.95 22.86 -33.02
CA SER A 110 37.69 23.61 -32.95
C SER A 110 36.55 23.13 -32.03
N VAL A 111 36.49 23.80 -30.88
CA VAL A 111 35.37 24.58 -30.30
C VAL A 111 34.00 24.46 -31.02
N ASN A 112 32.97 24.33 -30.17
CA ASN A 112 31.53 24.22 -30.39
C ASN A 112 31.03 22.80 -30.63
N ASP A 113 30.63 22.15 -29.53
CA ASP A 113 29.33 21.49 -29.57
C ASP A 113 28.62 21.57 -28.23
N SER A 114 27.39 22.10 -28.30
CA SER A 114 26.37 22.03 -27.28
C SER A 114 26.22 20.59 -26.78
N GLN A 115 26.80 20.28 -25.62
CA GLN A 115 26.45 19.07 -24.87
C GLN A 115 25.01 19.24 -24.43
N ARG A 116 24.10 18.74 -25.28
CA ARG A 116 22.81 18.23 -24.86
C ARG A 116 23.09 17.36 -23.64
N GLN A 117 22.71 17.84 -22.47
CA GLN A 117 22.42 16.98 -21.33
C GLN A 117 21.43 15.95 -21.87
N GLN A 118 21.92 14.76 -22.18
CA GLN A 118 21.04 13.61 -22.28
C GLN A 118 20.41 13.53 -20.89
N PRO A 119 19.07 13.66 -20.75
CA PRO A 119 18.46 13.29 -19.49
C PRO A 119 18.89 11.85 -19.25
N MET A 120 19.52 11.61 -18.10
CA MET A 120 19.67 10.26 -17.59
C MET A 120 18.30 9.62 -17.76
N SER A 121 18.23 8.53 -18.52
CA SER A 121 17.00 7.76 -18.64
C SER A 121 16.65 7.32 -17.23
N ASP A 122 15.69 8.02 -16.60
CA ASP A 122 14.99 7.49 -15.44
C ASP A 122 14.59 6.08 -15.85
N THR A 123 15.21 5.11 -15.18
CA THR A 123 14.93 3.71 -15.45
C THR A 123 13.58 3.50 -14.80
N ASP A 124 12.50 3.75 -15.55
CA ASP A 124 11.13 3.53 -15.11
C ASP A 124 11.01 2.05 -14.77
N PHE A 125 11.13 1.73 -13.48
CA PHE A 125 10.95 0.38 -12.99
C PHE A 125 9.46 0.06 -12.97
N GLU A 126 9.05 -0.82 -13.87
CA GLU A 126 7.69 -1.30 -13.97
C GLU A 126 7.48 -2.42 -12.94
N PHE A 127 6.46 -2.28 -12.09
CA PHE A 127 6.10 -3.27 -11.08
C PHE A 127 4.67 -3.72 -11.28
N HIS A 128 4.45 -5.04 -11.32
CA HIS A 128 3.14 -5.66 -11.44
C HIS A 128 2.97 -6.75 -10.39
N ILE A 129 1.84 -6.70 -9.70
CA ILE A 129 1.37 -7.77 -8.82
C ILE A 129 -0.06 -8.13 -9.19
N ASN A 130 -0.30 -9.43 -9.37
CA ASN A 130 -1.61 -10.00 -9.58
C ASN A 130 -1.83 -11.10 -8.54
N VAL A 131 -2.97 -11.06 -7.86
CA VAL A 131 -3.38 -12.04 -6.86
C VAL A 131 -4.73 -12.58 -7.30
N ASP A 132 -4.77 -13.89 -7.57
CA ASP A 132 -5.95 -14.62 -7.99
C ASP A 132 -6.35 -15.60 -6.88
N LEU A 133 -7.53 -15.41 -6.30
CA LEU A 133 -8.12 -16.28 -5.30
C LEU A 133 -9.38 -16.91 -5.87
N ALA A 134 -9.39 -18.24 -6.01
CA ALA A 134 -10.56 -18.98 -6.47
C ALA A 134 -11.73 -18.81 -5.48
N ASP A 135 -11.46 -19.01 -4.19
CA ASP A 135 -12.44 -18.85 -3.11
C ASP A 135 -11.78 -18.20 -1.90
N LEU A 136 -12.45 -17.21 -1.31
CA LEU A 136 -12.06 -16.53 -0.07
C LEU A 136 -13.23 -16.52 0.90
N GLY A 137 -13.05 -17.12 2.07
CA GLY A 137 -13.99 -17.13 3.18
C GLY A 137 -13.47 -16.30 4.35
N VAL A 138 -14.29 -15.40 4.88
CA VAL A 138 -13.98 -14.59 6.07
C VAL A 138 -15.11 -14.77 7.09
N SER A 139 -14.76 -15.29 8.26
CA SER A 139 -15.66 -15.49 9.38
C SER A 139 -15.50 -14.37 10.41
N ILE A 140 -16.60 -13.77 10.85
CA ILE A 140 -16.61 -12.80 11.94
C ILE A 140 -17.14 -13.54 13.17
N ILE A 141 -16.23 -13.75 14.12
CA ILE A 141 -16.48 -14.45 15.37
C ILE A 141 -16.44 -13.43 16.50
N ASP A 142 -17.37 -13.56 17.42
CA ASP A 142 -17.50 -12.65 18.54
C ASP A 142 -16.76 -13.15 19.80
N HIS A 143 -16.89 -12.40 20.89
CA HIS A 143 -16.28 -12.74 22.18
C HIS A 143 -16.80 -14.05 22.83
N THR A 144 -17.96 -14.56 22.40
CA THR A 144 -18.59 -15.81 22.87
C THR A 144 -18.30 -16.99 21.95
N PRO A 145 -17.07 -17.07 21.40
CA PRO A 145 -16.70 -17.83 20.20
C PRO A 145 -17.81 -18.21 19.19
N GLU A 146 -18.83 -17.37 19.03
CA GLU A 146 -19.91 -17.61 18.09
C GLU A 146 -19.62 -16.90 16.77
N GLU A 147 -19.78 -17.62 15.67
CA GLU A 147 -19.74 -17.01 14.35
C GLU A 147 -21.02 -16.21 14.11
N ILE A 148 -20.87 -14.91 13.87
CA ILE A 148 -22.00 -14.00 13.59
C ILE A 148 -22.24 -13.88 12.08
N LEU A 149 -21.16 -13.77 11.30
CA LEU A 149 -21.20 -13.53 9.86
C LEU A 149 -20.18 -14.38 9.13
N TYR A 150 -20.55 -14.84 7.94
CA TYR A 150 -19.62 -15.43 7.00
C TYR A 150 -19.68 -14.69 5.66
N LEU A 151 -18.53 -14.20 5.20
CA LEU A 151 -18.35 -13.56 3.90
C LEU A 151 -17.66 -14.55 2.96
N SER A 152 -18.30 -14.86 1.84
CA SER A 152 -17.75 -15.70 0.78
C SER A 152 -17.55 -14.87 -0.48
N ILE A 153 -16.35 -14.91 -1.05
CA ILE A 153 -16.00 -14.26 -2.32
C ILE A 153 -15.48 -15.33 -3.28
N GLN A 154 -15.96 -15.32 -4.52
CA GLN A 154 -15.55 -16.25 -5.57
C GLN A 154 -14.84 -15.50 -6.71
N ASN A 155 -13.76 -16.10 -7.20
CA ASN A 155 -12.92 -15.61 -8.28
C ASN A 155 -12.47 -14.15 -8.08
N LEU A 156 -11.87 -13.88 -6.92
CA LEU A 156 -11.31 -12.57 -6.61
C LEU A 156 -9.96 -12.39 -7.32
N VAL A 157 -9.89 -11.39 -8.19
CA VAL A 157 -8.69 -10.96 -8.89
C VAL A 157 -8.34 -9.56 -8.41
N LEU A 158 -7.14 -9.41 -7.85
CA LEU A 158 -6.56 -8.12 -7.48
C LEU A 158 -5.31 -7.89 -8.34
N ALA A 159 -5.27 -6.77 -9.05
CA ALA A 159 -4.13 -6.39 -9.88
C ALA A 159 -3.67 -5.00 -9.49
N TYR A 160 -2.38 -4.83 -9.23
CA TYR A 160 -1.75 -3.53 -9.06
C TYR A 160 -0.52 -3.43 -9.95
N SER A 161 -0.42 -2.32 -10.67
CA SER A 161 0.68 -2.04 -11.58
C SER A 161 1.15 -0.60 -11.42
N THR A 162 2.45 -0.35 -11.39
CA THR A 162 3.06 0.98 -11.32
C THR A 162 4.28 1.05 -12.23
N GLY A 163 4.78 2.25 -12.52
CA GLY A 163 5.90 2.45 -13.43
C GLY A 163 5.52 2.28 -14.91
N LEU A 164 4.23 2.46 -15.26
CA LEU A 164 3.70 2.39 -16.63
C LEU A 164 4.08 3.61 -17.50
N GLY A 165 5.13 4.34 -17.12
CA GLY A 165 5.48 5.66 -17.63
C GLY A 165 4.65 6.81 -17.03
N SER A 166 5.25 8.01 -16.96
CA SER A 166 4.59 9.25 -16.52
C SER A 166 3.92 9.18 -15.14
N GLY A 167 4.48 8.39 -14.22
CA GLY A 167 3.95 8.23 -12.85
C GLY A 167 2.60 7.52 -12.76
N ILE A 168 2.21 6.76 -13.79
CA ILE A 168 0.93 6.07 -13.83
C ILE A 168 0.99 4.78 -13.00
N SER A 169 0.03 4.65 -12.10
CA SER A 169 -0.29 3.41 -11.41
C SER A 169 -1.74 3.04 -11.63
N ARG A 170 -2.04 1.75 -11.56
CA ARG A 170 -3.37 1.21 -11.78
C ARG A 170 -3.66 0.10 -10.81
N PHE A 171 -4.83 0.17 -10.21
CA PHE A 171 -5.41 -0.86 -9.36
C PHE A 171 -6.66 -1.40 -10.03
N LYS A 172 -6.82 -2.72 -10.06
CA LYS A 172 -8.05 -3.38 -10.51
C LYS A 172 -8.44 -4.42 -9.48
N LEU A 173 -9.74 -4.50 -9.24
CA LEU A 173 -10.39 -5.54 -8.47
C LEU A 173 -11.51 -6.12 -9.32
N ARG A 174 -11.62 -7.44 -9.36
CA ARG A 174 -12.72 -8.15 -10.03
C ARG A 174 -13.15 -9.33 -9.17
N MET A 175 -14.45 -9.58 -9.05
CA MET A 175 -14.99 -10.79 -8.44
C MET A 175 -16.25 -11.28 -9.16
N CYS A 176 -16.47 -12.59 -9.14
CA CYS A 176 -17.63 -13.24 -9.79
C CYS A 176 -18.73 -13.64 -8.81
N GLY A 177 -18.39 -13.87 -7.54
CA GLY A 177 -19.36 -14.19 -6.49
C GLY A 177 -19.06 -13.44 -5.20
N LEU A 178 -20.13 -13.05 -4.49
CA LEU A 178 -20.09 -12.36 -3.20
C LEU A 178 -21.35 -12.73 -2.44
N GLN A 179 -21.18 -13.35 -1.28
CA GLN A 179 -22.27 -13.69 -0.39
C GLN A 179 -21.90 -13.32 1.05
N VAL A 180 -22.86 -12.75 1.78
CA VAL A 180 -22.75 -12.52 3.21
C VAL A 180 -23.88 -13.27 3.89
N ASP A 181 -23.52 -14.19 4.76
CA ASP A 181 -24.44 -15.06 5.48
C ASP A 181 -24.56 -14.68 6.95
N ASN A 182 -25.77 -14.79 7.47
CA ASN A 182 -26.09 -14.69 8.88
C ASN A 182 -25.87 -16.05 9.54
N GLN A 183 -24.89 -16.13 10.43
CA GLN A 183 -24.55 -17.37 11.12
C GLN A 183 -25.22 -17.48 12.50
N LEU A 184 -26.10 -16.53 12.86
CA LEU A 184 -26.87 -16.62 14.10
C LEU A 184 -27.77 -17.87 14.10
N PRO A 185 -27.85 -18.58 15.24
CA PRO A 185 -28.70 -19.75 15.37
C PRO A 185 -30.16 -19.46 15.01
N LEU A 186 -30.79 -20.36 14.25
CA LEU A 186 -32.22 -20.32 13.91
C LEU A 186 -32.65 -19.04 13.17
N THR A 187 -31.74 -18.38 12.46
CA THR A 187 -32.08 -17.20 11.66
C THR A 187 -33.06 -17.53 10.52
N PRO A 188 -34.19 -16.81 10.39
CA PRO A 188 -35.08 -16.94 9.24
C PRO A 188 -34.50 -16.33 7.95
N MET A 189 -33.40 -15.56 8.07
CA MET A 189 -32.69 -14.93 6.95
C MET A 189 -31.22 -15.35 6.97
N PRO A 190 -30.87 -16.56 6.51
CA PRO A 190 -29.51 -17.09 6.55
C PRO A 190 -28.58 -16.38 5.56
N VAL A 191 -29.11 -15.81 4.48
CA VAL A 191 -28.32 -15.01 3.52
C VAL A 191 -28.74 -13.55 3.62
N LEU A 192 -27.78 -12.68 3.94
CA LEU A 192 -27.97 -11.24 4.12
C LEU A 192 -27.68 -10.46 2.85
N PHE A 193 -26.67 -10.88 2.09
CA PHE A 193 -26.28 -10.20 0.87
C PHE A 193 -25.90 -11.22 -0.18
N ARG A 194 -26.46 -11.12 -1.38
CA ARG A 194 -26.01 -11.90 -2.55
C ARG A 194 -26.47 -11.28 -3.87
N PRO A 195 -25.79 -11.54 -4.99
CA PRO A 195 -26.39 -11.32 -6.31
C PRO A 195 -27.62 -12.23 -6.49
N GLN A 196 -28.68 -11.70 -7.11
CA GLN A 196 -29.94 -12.42 -7.29
C GLN A 196 -29.84 -13.52 -8.35
N ARG A 197 -29.08 -13.27 -9.42
CA ARG A 197 -28.85 -14.21 -10.52
C ARG A 197 -27.43 -14.76 -10.44
N VAL A 198 -27.29 -16.04 -10.78
CA VAL A 198 -25.98 -16.67 -10.99
C VAL A 198 -25.41 -16.07 -12.26
N VAL A 199 -24.23 -15.51 -12.13
CA VAL A 199 -23.48 -14.83 -13.17
C VAL A 199 -22.72 -15.90 -13.98
N SER A 200 -22.63 -15.74 -15.31
CA SER A 200 -21.85 -16.67 -16.15
C SER A 200 -20.38 -16.72 -15.68
N GLU A 201 -19.65 -17.82 -15.92
CA GLU A 201 -18.25 -17.95 -15.51
C GLU A 201 -17.35 -16.82 -16.03
N THR A 202 -17.73 -16.19 -17.15
CA THR A 202 -17.00 -15.07 -17.76
C THR A 202 -17.39 -13.70 -17.22
N ASP A 203 -18.50 -13.60 -16.50
CA ASP A 203 -19.08 -12.34 -16.06
C ASP A 203 -18.62 -11.99 -14.64
N TYR A 204 -18.72 -10.72 -14.25
CA TYR A 204 -18.35 -10.24 -12.92
C TYR A 204 -19.56 -9.63 -12.21
N ILE A 205 -19.61 -9.75 -10.89
CA ILE A 205 -20.59 -9.03 -10.06
C ILE A 205 -20.05 -7.67 -9.62
N LEU A 206 -18.72 -7.54 -9.58
CA LEU A 206 -18.05 -6.28 -9.31
C LEU A 206 -16.72 -6.27 -10.05
N LYS A 207 -16.52 -5.19 -10.79
CA LYS A 207 -15.24 -4.81 -11.35
C LYS A 207 -14.99 -3.36 -10.98
N PHE A 208 -13.91 -3.16 -10.25
CA PHE A 208 -13.43 -1.84 -9.87
C PHE A 208 -12.06 -1.61 -10.49
N SER A 209 -11.83 -0.41 -11.00
CA SER A 209 -10.57 -0.08 -11.65
C SER A 209 -10.26 1.38 -11.44
N ILE A 210 -9.13 1.67 -10.79
CA ILE A 210 -8.60 3.01 -10.62
C ILE A 210 -7.29 3.12 -11.37
N THR A 211 -7.13 4.20 -12.12
CA THR A 211 -5.83 4.64 -12.62
C THR A 211 -5.50 5.95 -11.92
N MET A 212 -4.32 6.03 -11.34
CA MET A 212 -3.78 7.21 -10.67
C MET A 212 -2.53 7.68 -11.41
N GLN A 213 -2.36 8.99 -11.53
CA GLN A 213 -1.17 9.59 -12.09
C GLN A 213 -0.48 10.41 -11.00
N SER A 214 0.72 9.99 -10.60
CA SER A 214 1.58 10.78 -9.73
C SER A 214 2.26 11.88 -10.53
N ASN A 215 2.21 13.11 -10.03
CA ASN A 215 2.93 14.26 -10.58
C ASN A 215 4.05 14.75 -9.64
N GLY A 216 4.36 14.01 -8.57
CA GLY A 216 5.34 14.40 -7.54
C GLY A 216 4.91 15.54 -6.60
N SER A 217 3.74 16.15 -6.81
CA SER A 217 3.16 17.16 -5.93
C SER A 217 2.30 16.50 -4.85
N LEU A 218 2.41 16.99 -3.60
CA LEU A 218 1.62 16.45 -2.47
C LEU A 218 0.17 16.95 -2.49
N ASP A 219 -0.10 18.06 -3.17
CA ASP A 219 -1.38 18.76 -3.06
C ASP A 219 -2.39 18.38 -4.16
N LEU A 220 -2.00 17.56 -5.13
CA LEU A 220 -2.86 17.16 -6.25
C LEU A 220 -2.81 15.65 -6.50
N CYS A 221 -3.93 14.98 -6.25
CA CYS A 221 -4.15 13.58 -6.62
C CYS A 221 -4.94 13.50 -7.92
N VAL A 222 -4.29 13.07 -9.01
CA VAL A 222 -4.94 12.91 -10.31
C VAL A 222 -5.36 11.45 -10.51
N TYR A 223 -6.64 11.24 -10.75
CA TYR A 223 -7.23 9.96 -11.12
C TYR A 223 -7.80 10.06 -12.54
N PRO A 224 -7.00 9.76 -13.59
CA PRO A 224 -7.48 9.85 -14.96
C PRO A 224 -8.72 8.97 -15.23
N TYR A 225 -8.84 7.85 -14.50
CA TYR A 225 -9.96 6.94 -14.66
C TYR A 225 -10.33 6.27 -13.33
N ILE A 226 -11.61 6.32 -12.99
CA ILE A 226 -12.25 5.53 -11.93
C ILE A 226 -13.44 4.81 -12.55
N GLY A 227 -13.40 3.49 -12.52
CA GLY A 227 -14.43 2.60 -13.04
C GLY A 227 -15.03 1.74 -11.95
N LEU A 228 -16.36 1.73 -11.84
CA LEU A 228 -17.11 0.83 -10.98
C LEU A 228 -18.23 0.18 -11.82
N HIS A 229 -18.06 -1.10 -12.10
CA HIS A 229 -19.01 -1.87 -12.89
C HIS A 229 -19.58 -3.00 -12.05
N GLY A 230 -20.90 -3.00 -11.89
CA GLY A 230 -21.68 -4.09 -11.34
C GLY A 230 -22.05 -5.12 -12.42
N PRO A 231 -22.91 -6.09 -12.07
CA PRO A 231 -23.41 -7.05 -13.02
C PRO A 231 -24.27 -6.37 -14.09
N GLU A 232 -24.44 -7.01 -15.25
CA GLU A 232 -25.30 -6.47 -16.31
C GLU A 232 -26.69 -6.08 -15.78
N SER A 233 -27.33 -5.12 -16.44
CA SER A 233 -28.52 -4.34 -16.01
C SER A 233 -29.77 -5.15 -15.62
N SER A 234 -29.74 -6.48 -15.71
CA SER A 234 -30.81 -7.39 -15.31
C SER A 234 -30.61 -8.09 -13.95
N ALA A 235 -29.46 -7.94 -13.29
CA ALA A 235 -29.17 -8.56 -12.00
C ALA A 235 -29.21 -7.53 -10.86
N ALA A 236 -30.01 -7.81 -9.83
CA ALA A 236 -30.05 -7.02 -8.60
C ALA A 236 -29.29 -7.73 -7.47
N PHE A 237 -28.73 -6.96 -6.53
CA PHE A 237 -28.25 -7.47 -5.25
C PHE A 237 -29.41 -7.56 -4.26
N LEU A 238 -29.59 -8.72 -3.66
CA LEU A 238 -30.54 -8.93 -2.59
C LEU A 238 -29.88 -8.55 -1.27
N ILE A 239 -30.51 -7.63 -0.53
CA ILE A 239 -30.11 -7.22 0.81
C ILE A 239 -31.23 -7.60 1.77
N ASN A 240 -30.91 -8.46 2.72
CA ASN A 240 -31.80 -8.92 3.77
C ASN A 240 -31.29 -8.37 5.10
N ILE A 241 -32.06 -7.48 5.70
CA ILE A 241 -31.73 -6.87 6.98
C ILE A 241 -32.44 -7.65 8.09
N HIS A 242 -31.68 -8.44 8.84
CA HIS A 242 -32.21 -9.19 9.99
C HIS A 242 -31.82 -8.50 11.30
N GLU A 243 -32.80 -7.94 12.02
CA GLU A 243 -32.55 -7.11 13.21
C GLU A 243 -31.58 -7.72 14.25
N PRO A 244 -31.70 -8.99 14.67
CA PRO A 244 -30.80 -9.60 15.66
C PRO A 244 -29.32 -9.49 15.33
N ILE A 245 -28.95 -9.53 14.05
CA ILE A 245 -27.55 -9.46 13.67
C ILE A 245 -26.94 -8.09 13.94
N ILE A 246 -27.76 -7.03 13.81
CA ILE A 246 -27.32 -5.68 14.07
C ILE A 246 -26.97 -5.52 15.54
N TRP A 247 -27.75 -6.13 16.43
CA TRP A 247 -27.48 -6.12 17.86
C TRP A 247 -26.22 -6.89 18.23
N ARG A 248 -26.04 -8.08 17.66
CA ARG A 248 -24.84 -8.91 17.90
C ARG A 248 -23.57 -8.22 17.41
N LEU A 249 -23.59 -7.61 16.23
CA LEU A 249 -22.48 -6.82 15.71
C LEU A 249 -22.23 -5.55 16.53
N HIS A 250 -23.29 -4.85 16.94
CA HIS A 250 -23.17 -3.68 17.79
C HIS A 250 -22.51 -4.02 19.13
N GLU A 251 -22.98 -5.08 19.80
CA GLU A 251 -22.38 -5.58 21.04
C GLU A 251 -20.89 -5.94 20.86
N MET A 252 -20.56 -6.68 19.79
CA MET A 252 -19.18 -7.00 19.45
C MET A 252 -18.32 -5.74 19.27
N ILE A 253 -18.78 -4.77 18.47
CA ILE A 253 -18.04 -3.53 18.20
C ILE A 253 -17.83 -2.72 19.49
N GLN A 254 -18.80 -2.67 20.39
CA GLN A 254 -18.65 -2.00 21.70
C GLN A 254 -17.55 -2.63 22.56
N GLN A 255 -17.33 -3.94 22.42
CA GLN A 255 -16.27 -4.64 23.13
C GLN A 255 -14.91 -4.50 22.46
N VAL A 256 -14.88 -4.38 21.12
CA VAL A 256 -13.65 -4.08 20.37
C VAL A 256 -13.28 -2.62 20.62
N LYS A 257 -12.24 -2.38 21.44
CA LYS A 257 -11.68 -1.04 21.67
C LYS A 257 -10.93 -0.52 20.44
N ILE A 258 -11.65 -0.23 19.35
CA ILE A 258 -11.10 0.23 18.06
C ILE A 258 -10.24 1.50 18.25
N SER A 259 -10.54 2.33 19.26
CA SER A 259 -9.73 3.50 19.61
C SER A 259 -8.25 3.19 19.86
N ARG A 260 -7.90 1.95 20.25
CA ARG A 260 -6.50 1.52 20.42
C ARG A 260 -5.75 1.30 19.10
N LEU A 261 -6.47 1.08 18.00
CA LEU A 261 -5.85 0.91 16.68
C LEU A 261 -5.57 2.26 16.00
N SER A 262 -6.24 3.33 16.45
CA SER A 262 -6.19 4.66 15.83
C SER A 262 -5.23 5.64 16.53
N GLU A 263 -4.34 5.16 17.40
CA GLU A 263 -3.50 6.02 18.26
C GLU A 263 -2.24 6.55 17.53
N SER A 264 -2.37 6.95 16.26
CA SER A 264 -1.36 7.77 15.59
C SER A 264 -1.77 9.24 15.70
N GLN A 265 -1.39 9.91 16.79
CA GLN A 265 -1.44 11.37 16.86
C GLN A 265 -0.38 11.95 15.93
N THR A 266 -0.74 12.10 14.66
CA THR A 266 0.07 12.85 13.70
C THR A 266 -0.10 14.35 14.01
N THR A 267 0.93 14.98 14.55
CA THR A 267 0.98 16.44 14.86
C THR A 267 1.17 17.31 13.62
N ALA A 268 1.19 16.73 12.42
CA ALA A 268 1.22 17.47 11.16
C ALA A 268 -0.19 17.93 10.79
N ALA A 269 -0.34 19.21 10.47
CA ALA A 269 -1.58 19.73 9.88
C ALA A 269 -1.86 18.97 8.58
N SER A 270 -2.96 18.21 8.52
CA SER A 270 -3.38 17.55 7.29
C SER A 270 -3.93 18.62 6.35
N VAL A 271 -3.25 18.81 5.22
CA VAL A 271 -3.79 19.60 4.12
C VAL A 271 -4.66 18.66 3.29
N ASP A 272 -5.91 19.06 3.02
CA ASP A 272 -6.78 18.30 2.14
C ASP A 272 -6.24 18.39 0.70
N PRO A 273 -5.82 17.27 0.08
CA PRO A 273 -5.31 17.30 -1.27
C PRO A 273 -6.45 17.59 -2.25
N ILE A 274 -6.15 18.31 -3.33
CA ILE A 274 -7.07 18.50 -4.43
C ILE A 274 -7.17 17.18 -5.19
N ILE A 275 -8.38 16.67 -5.37
CA ILE A 275 -8.65 15.45 -6.13
C ILE A 275 -9.18 15.82 -7.52
N GLN A 276 -8.47 15.42 -8.57
CA GLN A 276 -8.90 15.60 -9.95
C GLN A 276 -9.29 14.26 -10.56
N ILE A 277 -10.55 14.10 -10.94
CA ILE A 277 -11.07 12.90 -11.60
C ILE A 277 -11.27 13.20 -13.08
N GLY A 278 -10.60 12.46 -13.96
CA GLY A 278 -10.75 12.60 -15.41
C GLY A 278 -12.05 11.99 -15.90
N VAL A 279 -12.18 10.67 -15.76
CA VAL A 279 -13.39 9.93 -16.12
C VAL A 279 -13.87 9.13 -14.92
N LEU A 280 -15.14 9.33 -14.55
CA LEU A 280 -15.87 8.49 -13.61
C LEU A 280 -16.89 7.67 -14.39
N ASN A 281 -16.68 6.37 -14.49
CA ASN A 281 -17.58 5.44 -15.19
C ASN A 281 -18.19 4.47 -14.19
N ILE A 282 -19.47 4.69 -13.89
CA ILE A 282 -20.23 3.88 -12.94
C ILE A 282 -21.39 3.23 -13.68
N SER A 283 -21.52 1.91 -13.61
CA SER A 283 -22.70 1.22 -14.13
C SER A 283 -23.89 1.33 -13.17
N GLU A 284 -25.10 1.08 -13.68
CA GLU A 284 -26.26 0.90 -12.81
C GLU A 284 -26.05 -0.27 -11.85
N VAL A 285 -26.45 -0.09 -10.59
CA VAL A 285 -26.49 -1.16 -9.58
C VAL A 285 -27.88 -1.17 -8.97
N ARG A 286 -28.56 -2.32 -9.06
CA ARG A 286 -29.92 -2.49 -8.54
C ARG A 286 -29.86 -3.24 -7.21
N PHE A 287 -30.62 -2.78 -6.22
CA PHE A 287 -30.75 -3.43 -4.92
C PHE A 287 -32.20 -3.80 -4.66
N LYS A 288 -32.43 -5.01 -4.15
CA LYS A 288 -33.71 -5.45 -3.59
C LYS A 288 -33.53 -5.62 -2.10
N VAL A 289 -34.08 -4.69 -1.33
CA VAL A 289 -33.96 -4.67 0.13
C VAL A 289 -35.19 -5.32 0.73
N SER A 290 -34.98 -6.21 1.70
CA SER A 290 -36.02 -6.76 2.56
C SER A 290 -35.54 -6.74 4.00
N MET A 291 -36.46 -6.77 4.96
CA MET A 291 -36.16 -6.52 6.35
C MET A 291 -37.06 -7.38 7.25
N ALA A 292 -36.45 -8.02 8.25
CA ALA A 292 -37.15 -8.80 9.27
C ALA A 292 -36.78 -8.30 10.67
N MET A 293 -37.81 -7.87 11.41
CA MET A 293 -37.70 -7.43 12.80
C MET A 293 -37.87 -8.60 13.77
N SER A 294 -37.19 -8.51 14.92
CA SER A 294 -37.33 -9.47 16.01
C SER A 294 -37.34 -8.74 17.35
N PRO A 295 -38.49 -8.14 17.73
CA PRO A 295 -38.59 -7.33 18.94
C PRO A 295 -38.24 -8.08 20.23
N SER A 296 -38.47 -9.39 20.26
CA SER A 296 -38.16 -10.26 21.40
C SER A 296 -36.66 -10.45 21.64
N GLN A 297 -35.82 -10.19 20.64
CA GLN A 297 -34.36 -10.34 20.71
C GLN A 297 -33.63 -9.00 20.89
N ARG A 298 -34.37 -7.91 21.13
CA ARG A 298 -33.76 -6.59 21.40
C ARG A 298 -33.05 -6.56 22.74
N PRO A 299 -31.89 -5.90 22.84
CA PRO A 299 -31.31 -5.55 24.13
C PRO A 299 -32.29 -4.69 24.94
N ARG A 300 -32.30 -4.88 26.26
CA ARG A 300 -33.18 -4.13 27.16
C ARG A 300 -32.86 -2.64 27.08
N GLY A 301 -33.89 -1.80 26.92
CA GLY A 301 -33.76 -0.33 26.95
C GLY A 301 -33.56 0.37 25.60
N VAL A 302 -33.53 -0.35 24.46
CA VAL A 302 -33.20 0.23 23.13
C VAL A 302 -34.42 0.49 22.22
N LEU A 303 -35.62 0.59 22.79
CA LEU A 303 -36.87 0.78 22.02
C LEU A 303 -36.90 2.05 21.14
N GLY A 304 -36.11 3.08 21.47
CA GLY A 304 -36.15 4.38 20.79
C GLY A 304 -35.45 4.43 19.42
N PHE A 305 -34.39 3.66 19.20
CA PHE A 305 -33.56 3.78 17.98
C PHE A 305 -34.27 3.29 16.72
N TRP A 306 -34.98 2.15 16.80
CA TRP A 306 -35.72 1.61 15.64
C TRP A 306 -37.08 2.26 15.43
N ALA A 307 -37.64 3.00 16.39
CA ALA A 307 -38.90 3.71 16.17
C ALA A 307 -38.79 4.74 15.03
N SER A 308 -37.67 5.47 14.95
CA SER A 308 -37.40 6.42 13.87
C SER A 308 -37.10 5.73 12.55
N LEU A 309 -36.31 4.65 12.56
CA LEU A 309 -35.96 3.90 11.35
C LEU A 309 -37.15 3.11 10.78
N MET A 310 -38.01 2.55 11.63
CA MET A 310 -39.31 1.96 11.25
C MET A 310 -40.26 3.01 10.67
N THR A 311 -40.25 4.24 11.20
CA THR A 311 -41.03 5.34 10.62
C THR A 311 -40.48 5.77 9.26
N ALA A 312 -39.16 5.81 9.11
CA ALA A 312 -38.50 6.17 7.85
C ALA A 312 -38.68 5.10 6.76
N LEU A 313 -38.55 3.81 7.11
CA LEU A 313 -38.69 2.69 6.17
C LEU A 313 -40.16 2.32 5.92
N GLY A 314 -41.04 2.43 6.91
CA GLY A 314 -42.49 2.27 6.71
C GLY A 314 -43.09 3.32 5.77
N ASN A 315 -42.49 4.51 5.68
CA ASN A 315 -42.83 5.51 4.67
C ASN A 315 -42.37 5.16 3.24
N MET A 316 -41.51 4.15 3.07
CA MET A 316 -41.08 3.70 1.73
C MET A 316 -42.03 2.68 1.09
N GLU A 317 -42.94 2.06 1.86
CA GLU A 317 -44.00 1.20 1.26
C GLU A 317 -44.99 2.00 0.40
N ASN A 318 -45.03 3.33 0.53
CA ASN A 318 -45.87 4.24 -0.26
C ASN A 318 -45.08 5.08 -1.29
N MET A 319 -43.79 4.81 -1.52
CA MET A 319 -43.05 5.47 -2.61
C MET A 319 -43.28 4.71 -3.92
N PRO A 320 -43.76 5.40 -4.98
CA PRO A 320 -44.10 4.80 -6.27
C PRO A 320 -42.90 4.27 -7.07
#